data_AF-A0A1E3KP33-F1
#
_entry.id   AF-A0A1E3KP33-F1
#
_cell.length_a   1.000
_cell.length_b   1.000
_cell.length_c   1.000
_cell.angle_alpha   90.00
_cell.angle_beta   90.00
_cell.angle_gamma   90.00
#
_symmetry.space_group_name_H-M   'P 1'
#
loop_
_entity.id
_entity.type
_entity.pdbx_description
1 polymer ?
#
loop_
_entity_poly.entity_id
_entity_poly.type
_entity_poly.pdbx_seq_one_letter_code
_entity_poly.pdbx_strand_id
1 'polypeptide(L)'
;MQRIDKKSAVEKEKVDRYISLLDAFYQLDESIQQHGVMVKIENGKQIYWKTNPAVSEKNRINSALITLEKDFKPVKATPKVSNTATTSDEKGGLV
;
A
#
# COMPACT_ATOMS: atom_id res chain seq x y z
N MET A 1 11.04 -8.98 -11.32
CA MET A 1 9.75 -9.36 -10.71
C MET A 1 8.87 -8.11 -10.65
N GLN A 2 7.77 -8.10 -11.39
CA GLN A 2 6.80 -7.01 -11.32
C GLN A 2 5.86 -7.31 -10.14
N ARG A 3 5.85 -6.46 -9.12
CA ARG A 3 5.00 -6.64 -7.93
C ARG A 3 3.58 -6.10 -8.11
N ILE A 4 3.34 -5.40 -9.23
CA ILE A 4 2.10 -4.68 -9.50
C ILE A 4 1.77 -4.83 -11.00
N ASP A 5 0.57 -5.29 -11.32
CA ASP A 5 -0.08 -5.21 -12.61
C ASP A 5 -0.64 -3.80 -12.84
N LYS A 6 0.08 -3.04 -13.66
CA LYS A 6 -0.28 -1.65 -14.02
C LYS A 6 -1.58 -1.53 -14.81
N LYS A 7 -2.13 -2.63 -15.34
CA LYS A 7 -3.39 -2.63 -16.09
C LYS A 7 -4.61 -2.85 -15.20
N SER A 8 -4.39 -3.33 -13.96
CA SER A 8 -5.46 -3.51 -12.99
C SER A 8 -5.84 -2.17 -12.36
N ALA A 9 -7.08 -1.74 -12.56
CA ALA A 9 -7.62 -0.55 -11.92
C ALA A 9 -7.56 -0.64 -10.37
N VAL A 10 -7.75 -1.85 -9.83
CA VAL A 10 -7.68 -2.11 -8.39
C VAL A 10 -6.27 -1.91 -7.86
N GLU A 11 -5.26 -2.40 -8.57
CA GLU A 11 -3.87 -2.24 -8.12
C GLU A 11 -3.37 -0.81 -8.29
N LYS A 12 -3.81 -0.11 -9.34
CA LYS A 12 -3.55 1.32 -9.49
C LYS A 12 -4.14 2.12 -8.32
N GLU A 13 -5.39 1.87 -7.96
CA GLU A 13 -6.04 2.57 -6.85
C GLU A 13 -5.33 2.31 -5.51
N LYS A 14 -4.85 1.09 -5.28
CA LYS A 14 -4.03 0.78 -4.09
C LYS A 14 -2.74 1.60 -4.04
N VAL A 15 -2.07 1.80 -5.18
CA VAL A 15 -0.86 2.63 -5.26
C VAL A 15 -1.21 4.10 -4.98
N ASP A 16 -2.24 4.63 -5.64
CA ASP A 16 -2.67 6.01 -5.47
C ASP A 16 -3.07 6.29 -4.00
N ARG A 17 -3.77 5.34 -3.37
CA ARG A 17 -4.11 5.40 -1.95
C ARG A 17 -2.87 5.37 -1.04
N TYR A 18 -1.89 4.52 -1.35
CA TYR A 18 -0.64 4.45 -0.59
C TYR A 18 0.10 5.80 -0.63
N ILE A 19 0.20 6.41 -1.81
CA ILE A 19 0.82 7.74 -1.99
C ILE A 19 0.08 8.78 -1.16
N SER A 20 -1.26 8.82 -1.23
CA SER A 20 -2.06 9.77 -0.46
C SER A 20 -1.90 9.60 1.06
N LEU A 21 -1.80 8.36 1.56
CA LEU A 21 -1.53 8.09 2.98
C LEU A 21 -0.12 8.53 3.38
N LEU A 22 0.87 8.34 2.51
CA LEU A 22 2.24 8.76 2.76
C LEU A 22 2.38 10.28 2.81
N ASP A 23 1.69 11.00 1.91
CA ASP A 23 1.65 12.47 1.94
C ASP A 23 1.06 12.98 3.25
N ALA A 24 -0.06 12.39 3.69
CA ALA A 24 -0.68 12.74 4.98
C ALA A 24 0.25 12.41 6.17
N PHE A 25 0.98 11.29 6.11
CA PHE A 25 1.96 10.92 7.13
C PHE A 25 3.06 11.99 7.29
N TYR A 26 3.57 12.53 6.19
CA TYR A 26 4.58 13.58 6.23
C TYR A 26 4.02 14.94 6.67
N GLN A 27 2.79 15.29 6.28
CA GLN A 27 2.14 16.51 6.77
C GLN A 27 1.94 16.48 8.30
N LEU A 28 1.62 15.31 8.86
CA LEU A 28 1.55 15.15 10.32
C LEU A 28 2.93 15.28 10.97
N ASP A 29 3.99 14.84 10.31
CA ASP A 29 5.36 15.03 10.80
C ASP A 29 5.73 16.51 10.87
N GLU A 30 5.45 17.28 9.83
CA GLU A 30 5.66 18.73 9.81
C GLU A 30 4.86 19.41 10.93
N SER A 31 3.60 19.02 11.12
CA SER A 31 2.75 19.54 12.20
C SER A 31 3.33 19.25 13.60
N ILE A 32 3.82 18.02 13.82
CA ILE A 32 4.45 17.64 15.09
C ILE A 32 5.76 18.40 15.31
N GLN A 33 6.57 18.62 14.26
CA GLN A 33 7.79 19.42 14.36
C GLN A 33 7.50 20.88 14.69
N GLN A 34 6.45 21.46 14.10
CA GLN A 34 6.06 22.85 14.32
C GLN A 34 5.45 23.09 15.71
N HIS A 35 4.59 22.19 16.19
CA HIS A 35 3.83 22.40 17.42
C HIS A 35 4.37 21.62 18.62
N GLY A 36 5.32 20.72 18.39
CA GLY A 36 5.85 19.80 19.40
C GLY A 36 4.96 18.57 19.62
N VAL A 37 5.53 17.61 20.34
CA VAL A 37 4.85 16.35 20.72
C VAL A 37 3.81 16.55 21.84
N MET A 38 3.93 17.65 22.59
CA MET A 38 3.02 18.05 23.64
C MET A 38 2.53 19.47 23.36
N VAL A 39 1.23 19.69 23.47
CA VAL A 39 0.58 20.99 23.29
C VAL A 39 0.20 21.55 24.65
N LYS A 40 0.53 22.82 24.87
CA LYS A 40 0.11 23.58 26.04
C LYS A 40 -1.29 24.12 25.82
N ILE A 41 -2.19 23.86 26.76
CA ILE A 41 -3.55 24.41 26.78
C ILE A 41 -3.64 25.36 27.97
N GLU A 42 -3.97 26.62 27.69
CA GLU A 42 -4.15 27.65 28.69
C GLU A 42 -5.64 27.99 28.78
N ASN A 43 -6.22 27.85 29.98
CA ASN A 43 -7.61 28.21 30.26
C ASN A 43 -7.66 29.16 31.45
N GLY A 44 -7.66 30.47 31.17
CA GLY A 44 -7.56 31.51 32.18
C GLY A 44 -6.25 31.40 32.96
N LYS A 45 -6.32 30.98 34.24
CA LYS A 45 -5.15 30.77 35.11
C LYS A 45 -4.63 29.32 35.12
N GLN A 46 -5.35 28.39 34.52
CA GLN A 46 -5.00 26.97 34.52
C GLN A 46 -4.19 26.64 33.27
N ILE A 47 -3.13 25.85 33.44
CA ILE A 47 -2.26 25.40 32.35
C ILE A 47 -2.19 23.87 32.39
N TYR A 48 -2.44 23.25 31.24
CA TYR A 48 -2.37 21.80 31.06
C TYR A 48 -1.50 21.46 29.86
N TRP A 49 -0.84 20.31 29.92
CA TRP A 49 -0.14 19.74 28.77
C TRP A 49 -0.88 18.50 28.31
N LYS A 50 -1.16 18.42 27.01
CA LYS A 50 -1.74 17.23 26.38
C LYS A 50 -0.88 16.78 25.22
N THR A 51 -0.89 15.48 24.93
CA THR A 51 -0.25 14.95 23.73
C THR A 51 -0.82 15.60 22.50
N ASN A 52 0.03 15.95 21.54
CA ASN A 52 -0.40 16.45 20.24
C ASN A 52 -1.25 15.37 19.53
N PRO A 53 -2.51 15.65 19.15
CA PRO A 53 -3.37 14.68 18.45
C PRO A 53 -2.75 14.12 17.16
N ALA A 54 -1.89 14.89 16.50
CA ALA A 54 -1.18 14.47 15.30
C ALA A 54 -0.30 13.22 15.56
N VAL A 55 0.22 13.04 16.78
CA VAL A 55 1.05 11.87 17.14
C VAL A 55 0.23 10.58 17.07
N SER A 56 -0.98 10.58 17.65
CA SER A 56 -1.88 9.41 17.58
C SER A 56 -2.36 9.13 16.16
N GLU A 57 -2.66 10.17 15.39
CA GLU A 57 -3.12 10.01 14.01
C GLU A 57 -2.00 9.49 13.11
N LYS A 58 -0.76 9.96 13.30
CA LYS A 58 0.41 9.46 12.58
C LYS A 58 0.61 7.95 12.77
N ASN A 59 0.45 7.47 14.01
CA ASN A 59 0.52 6.03 14.31
C ASN A 59 -0.58 5.22 13.62
N ARG A 60 -1.78 5.81 13.50
CA ARG A 60 -2.89 5.20 12.77
C ARG A 60 -2.58 5.10 11.27
N ILE A 61 -2.08 6.16 10.66
CA ILE A 61 -1.68 6.17 9.25
C ILE A 61 -0.56 5.15 8.99
N ASN A 62 0.46 5.09 9.86
CA ASN A 62 1.52 4.09 9.75
C ASN A 62 0.97 2.65 9.72
N SER A 63 -0.01 2.36 10.58
CA SER A 63 -0.65 1.04 10.64
C SER A 63 -1.43 0.73 9.36
N ALA A 64 -2.07 1.74 8.76
CA ALA A 64 -2.75 1.62 7.48
C ALA A 64 -1.76 1.37 6.33
N LEU A 65 -0.63 2.08 6.30
CA LEU A 65 0.45 1.88 5.33
C LEU A 65 1.00 0.45 5.38
N ILE A 66 1.35 -0.05 6.58
CA ILE A 66 1.85 -1.42 6.77
C ILE A 66 0.82 -2.47 6.31
N THR A 67 -0.46 -2.22 6.56
CA THR A 67 -1.53 -3.11 6.09
C THR A 67 -1.62 -3.13 4.57
N LEU A 68 -1.56 -1.97 3.93
CA LEU A 68 -1.62 -1.84 2.49
C LEU A 68 -0.38 -2.44 1.82
N GLU A 69 0.80 -2.33 2.45
CA GLU A 69 2.05 -2.97 2.00
C GLU A 69 1.93 -4.50 1.91
N LYS A 70 1.28 -5.11 2.91
CA LYS A 70 1.03 -6.56 2.93
C LYS A 70 0.06 -7.00 1.83
N ASP A 71 -0.82 -6.11 1.40
CA ASP A 71 -1.82 -6.38 0.36
C ASP A 71 -1.27 -6.33 -1.07
N PHE A 72 -0.05 -5.82 -1.29
CA PHE A 72 0.62 -5.89 -2.58
C PHE A 72 1.16 -7.30 -2.82
N LYS A 73 0.38 -8.11 -3.53
CA LYS A 73 0.77 -9.48 -3.91
C LYS A 73 1.69 -9.44 -5.14
N PRO A 74 2.74 -10.27 -5.20
CA PRO A 74 3.52 -10.40 -6.43
C PRO A 74 2.61 -10.90 -7.56
N VAL A 75 2.79 -10.33 -8.77
CA VAL A 75 2.07 -10.78 -9.96
C VAL A 75 2.38 -12.26 -10.14
N LYS A 76 1.38 -13.12 -9.93
CA LYS A 76 1.51 -14.55 -10.23
C LYS A 76 1.73 -14.65 -11.74
N ALA A 77 2.91 -15.11 -12.14
CA ALA A 77 3.13 -15.50 -13.53
C ALA A 77 2.08 -16.56 -13.86
N THR A 78 1.14 -16.24 -14.73
CA THR A 78 0.21 -17.23 -15.26
C THR A 78 1.06 -18.30 -15.96
N PRO A 79 0.84 -19.60 -15.70
CA PRO A 79 1.50 -20.64 -16.45
C PRO A 79 1.12 -20.44 -17.92
N LYS A 80 2.13 -20.29 -18.79
CA LYS A 80 1.95 -20.22 -20.24
C LYS A 80 1.13 -21.45 -20.65
N VAL A 81 -0.08 -21.23 -21.18
CA VAL A 81 -0.83 -22.27 -21.88
C VAL A 81 0.00 -22.64 -23.11
N SER A 82 0.67 -23.79 -23.07
CA SER A 82 1.33 -24.38 -24.23
C SER A 82 0.24 -24.90 -25.17
N ASN A 83 -0.16 -24.07 -26.13
CA ASN A 83 -0.86 -24.57 -27.31
C ASN A 83 0.15 -25.37 -28.15
N THR A 84 0.07 -26.69 -28.09
CA THR A 84 0.56 -27.56 -29.17
C THR A 84 -0.57 -28.51 -29.54
N ALA A 85 -1.42 -28.06 -30.47
CA ALA A 85 -2.19 -28.95 -31.33
C ALA A 85 -1.94 -28.48 -32.76
N THR A 86 -1.26 -29.30 -33.58
CA THR A 86 -1.55 -29.54 -35.00
C THR A 86 -0.79 -30.79 -35.46
N THR A 87 -1.55 -31.88 -35.54
CA THR A 87 -1.61 -32.97 -36.52
C THR A 87 -0.68 -32.97 -37.75
N SER A 88 -0.08 -34.13 -38.02
CA SER A 88 0.12 -34.75 -39.35
C SER A 88 0.63 -36.18 -39.12
N ASP A 89 -0.23 -37.20 -39.18
CA ASP A 89 -0.63 -37.96 -40.38
C ASP A 89 0.36 -39.06 -40.81
N GLU A 90 -0.25 -40.25 -40.94
CA GLU A 90 0.08 -41.39 -41.80
C GLU A 90 1.18 -42.43 -41.47
N LYS A 91 0.65 -43.65 -41.23
CA LYS A 91 1.00 -44.95 -41.87
C LYS A 91 2.16 -45.79 -41.32
N GLY A 92 1.76 -46.98 -40.84
CA GLY A 92 2.29 -48.23 -41.39
C GLY A 92 2.71 -49.29 -40.37
N GLY A 93 2.11 -50.48 -40.48
CA GLY A 93 2.83 -51.73 -40.17
C GLY A 93 2.23 -52.62 -39.10
N LEU A 94 1.27 -53.44 -39.52
CA LEU A 94 0.88 -54.71 -38.93
C LEU A 94 2.03 -55.72 -39.08
N VAL A 95 2.54 -56.35 -38.02
CA VAL A 95 2.73 -57.82 -37.82
C VAL A 95 2.97 -58.11 -36.34
#